data_AF-A0A7C4FQL4-F1
#
_entry.id   AF-A0A7C4FQL4-F1
#
_cell.length_a   1.000
_cell.length_b   1.000
_cell.length_c   1.000
_cell.angle_alpha   90.00
_cell.angle_beta   90.00
_cell.angle_gamma   90.00
#
_symmetry.space_group_name_H-M   'P 1'
#
loop_
_entity.id
_entity.type
_entity.pdbx_description
1 polymer ?
#
loop_
_entity_poly.entity_id
_entity_poly.type
_entity_poly.pdbx_seq_one_letter_code
_entity_poly.pdbx_strand_id
1 'polypeptide(L)' 'MEESKEKEQDIFFSSEENKLFCEKYMEWVEEGEGCRHKSDYCQFRKQCLIYLKEKFKDF' A
#
# COMPACT_ATOMS: atom_id res chain seq x y z
N MET A 1 -18.00 -30.13 -26.26
CA MET A 1 -18.19 -29.00 -25.33
C MET A 1 -17.94 -29.56 -23.95
N GLU A 2 -16.69 -29.93 -23.71
CA GLU A 2 -15.59 -29.08 -23.22
C GLU A 2 -15.55 -29.16 -21.70
N GLU A 3 -14.71 -30.11 -21.29
CA GLU A 3 -14.36 -30.48 -19.94
C GLU A 3 -13.64 -29.34 -19.22
N SER A 4 -14.11 -29.06 -18.02
CA SER A 4 -13.32 -28.82 -16.81
C SER A 4 -11.98 -28.11 -17.02
N LYS A 5 -12.00 -26.77 -17.00
CA LYS A 5 -10.80 -25.94 -16.97
C LYS A 5 -10.15 -25.98 -15.60
N GLU A 6 -8.88 -26.33 -15.64
CA GLU A 6 -8.08 -26.79 -14.52
C GLU A 6 -7.62 -25.65 -13.61
N LYS A 7 -7.32 -26.07 -12.39
CA LYS A 7 -7.15 -25.31 -11.18
C LYS A 7 -5.66 -24.99 -11.03
N GLU A 8 -5.18 -23.96 -11.71
CA GLU A 8 -3.78 -23.53 -11.57
C GLU A 8 -3.67 -22.46 -10.48
N GLN A 9 -3.45 -22.97 -9.26
CA GLN A 9 -2.94 -22.24 -8.11
C GLN A 9 -1.48 -21.85 -8.35
N ASP A 10 -1.25 -20.81 -9.11
CA ASP A 10 -0.01 -20.04 -9.04
C ASP A 10 -0.39 -18.63 -8.63
N ILE A 11 -0.69 -18.49 -7.34
CA ILE A 11 -0.79 -17.19 -6.71
C ILE A 11 0.62 -16.67 -6.49
N PHE A 12 1.27 -16.33 -7.61
CA PHE A 12 2.34 -15.36 -7.67
C PHE A 12 1.70 -14.03 -7.28
N PHE A 13 1.42 -13.85 -5.98
CA PHE A 13 1.19 -12.54 -5.38
C PHE A 13 2.53 -11.81 -5.48
N SER A 14 2.82 -11.35 -6.70
CA SER A 14 3.81 -10.32 -6.98
C SER A 14 3.64 -9.27 -5.90
N SER A 15 4.75 -8.88 -5.29
CA SER A 15 4.85 -7.85 -4.26
C SER A 15 4.39 -6.45 -4.71
N GLU A 16 3.59 -6.35 -5.77
CA GLU A 16 3.06 -5.13 -6.39
C GLU A 16 1.84 -4.53 -5.66
N GLU A 17 1.17 -5.27 -4.79
CA GLU A 17 -0.08 -4.80 -4.15
C GLU A 17 0.12 -3.96 -2.88
N ASN A 18 1.35 -3.77 -2.42
CA ASN A 18 1.65 -3.00 -1.20
C ASN A 18 2.22 -1.62 -1.52
N LYS A 19 1.60 -0.88 -2.45
CA LYS A 19 1.94 0.54 -2.69
C LYS A 19 0.80 1.43 -2.22
N LEU A 20 1.15 2.49 -1.49
CA LEU A 20 0.23 3.50 -1.01
C LEU A 20 0.54 4.84 -1.67
N PHE A 21 -0.49 5.65 -1.90
CA PHE A 21 -0.31 6.95 -2.55
C PHE A 21 -0.04 8.06 -1.54
N CYS A 22 0.97 8.88 -1.82
CA CYS A 22 1.28 10.10 -1.09
C CYS A 22 0.75 11.32 -1.86
N GLU A 23 -0.31 11.95 -1.35
CA GLU A 23 -0.87 13.16 -1.97
C GLU A 23 0.05 14.38 -1.92
N LYS A 24 0.97 14.46 -0.95
CA LYS A 24 1.90 15.60 -0.82
C LYS A 24 2.88 15.65 -1.99
N TYR A 25 3.43 14.50 -2.37
CA TYR A 25 4.42 14.39 -3.44
C TYR A 25 3.84 13.82 -4.74
N MET A 26 2.54 13.46 -4.74
CA MET A 26 1.84 12.82 -5.85
C MET A 26 2.57 11.58 -6.38
N GLU A 27 3.09 10.76 -5.46
CA GLU A 27 3.88 9.58 -5.77
C GLU A 27 3.30 8.33 -5.09
N TRP A 28 3.53 7.18 -5.72
CA TRP A 28 3.28 5.87 -5.11
C TRP A 28 4.50 5.46 -4.30
N VAL A 29 4.31 5.26 -3.00
CA VAL A 29 5.34 4.79 -2.06
C VAL A 29 5.03 3.38 -1.63
N GLU A 30 6.07 2.58 -1.42
CA GLU A 30 5.89 1.24 -0.88
C GLU A 30 5.37 1.33 0.56
N GLU A 31 4.42 0.47 0.90
CA GLU A 31 3.82 0.40 2.22
C GLU A 31 4.86 0.17 3.32
N GLY A 32 5.93 -0.56 3.00
CA GLY A 32 7.06 -0.81 3.90
C GLY A 32 7.93 0.42 4.18
N GLU A 33 7.99 1.39 3.26
CA GLU A 33 8.76 2.62 3.46
C GLU A 33 8.11 3.59 4.45
N GLY A 34 6.77 3.56 4.55
CA GLY A 34 6.02 4.49 5.38
C GLY A 34 6.04 5.93 4.84
N CYS A 35 5.60 6.88 5.68
CA CYS A 35 5.43 8.28 5.29
C CYS A 35 6.78 9.00 5.29
N ARG A 36 7.31 9.28 4.10
CA ARG A 36 8.60 9.99 3.92
C ARG A 36 8.67 11.39 4.54
N HIS A 37 7.52 12.01 4.83
CA HIS A 37 7.42 13.38 5.34
C HIS A 37 6.69 13.45 6.69
N LYS A 38 6.91 12.46 7.56
CA LYS A 38 6.31 12.38 8.90
C LYS A 38 6.74 13.50 9.87
N SER A 39 7.82 14.22 9.59
CA SER A 39 8.23 15.38 10.38
C SER A 39 7.70 16.70 9.84
N ASP A 40 7.25 16.73 8.58
CA ASP A 40 6.69 17.92 7.95
C ASP A 40 5.19 18.04 8.17
N TYR A 41 4.70 19.27 8.03
CA TYR A 41 3.28 19.51 7.89
C TYR A 41 2.75 18.89 6.58
N CYS A 42 1.71 18.07 6.70
CA CYS A 42 0.95 17.56 5.57
C CYS A 42 -0.54 17.79 5.85
N GLN A 43 -1.19 18.54 4.96
CA GLN A 43 -2.63 18.85 5.06
C GLN A 43 -3.49 17.58 5.07
N PHE A 44 -3.04 16.53 4.38
CA PHE A 44 -3.72 15.25 4.28
C PHE A 44 -3.37 14.27 5.41
N ARG A 45 -2.56 14.66 6.42
CA ARG A 45 -2.08 13.76 7.48
C ARG A 45 -3.21 12.98 8.18
N LYS A 46 -4.38 13.60 8.34
CA LYS A 46 -5.54 12.96 8.99
C LYS A 46 -6.19 11.87 8.13
N GLN A 47 -6.03 11.92 6.81
CA GLN A 47 -6.60 10.98 5.84
C GLN A 47 -5.52 10.11 5.16
N CYS A 48 -4.24 10.40 5.41
CA CYS A 48 -3.11 9.68 4.84
C CYS A 48 -3.02 8.27 5.40
N LEU A 49 -3.37 7.27 4.58
CA LEU A 49 -3.34 5.86 4.94
C LEU A 49 -1.94 5.39 5.36
N ILE A 50 -0.89 5.93 4.72
CA ILE A 50 0.51 5.63 5.03
C ILE A 50 0.82 6.00 6.49
N TYR A 51 0.49 7.24 6.87
CA TYR A 51 0.73 7.74 8.23
C TYR A 51 -0.10 7.01 9.28
N LEU A 52 -1.37 6.75 8.98
CA LEU A 52 -2.25 6.01 9.89
C LEU A 52 -1.72 4.60 10.12
N LYS A 53 -1.36 3.88 9.06
CA LYS A 53 -0.83 2.51 9.15
C LYS A 53 0.46 2.43 9.96
N GLU A 54 1.40 3.36 9.78
CA GLU A 54 2.58 3.46 10.65
C GLU A 54 2.20 3.66 12.12
N LYS A 55 1.24 4.56 12.41
CA LYS A 55 0.80 4.84 13.78
C LYS A 55 0.07 3.66 14.44
N PHE A 56 -0.68 2.87 13.67
CA PHE A 56 -1.42 1.71 14.17
C PHE A 56 -0.57 0.44 14.29
N LYS A 57 0.59 0.36 13.63
CA LYS A 57 1.53 -0.76 13.78
C LYS A 57 2.17 -0.84 15.18
N ASP A 58 2.09 0.23 15.97
CA ASP A 58 2.69 0.35 17.30
C ASP A 58 1.73 -0.03 18.44
N PHE A 59 0.55 -0.59 18.12
CA PHE A 59 -0.49 -1.01 19.08
C PHE A 59 -0.68 -2.53 19.08
#